data_AF-A0A1Y1ZRY9-F1
#
_entry.id   AF-A0A1Y1ZRY9-F1
#
_cell.length_a   1.000
_cell.length_b   1.000
_cell.length_c   1.000
_cell.angle_alpha   90.00
_cell.angle_beta   90.00
_cell.angle_gamma   90.00
#
_symmetry.space_group_name_H-M   'P 1'
#
loop_
_entity.id
_entity.type
_entity.pdbx_description
1 polymer ?
#
loop_
_entity_poly.entity_id
_entity_poly.type
_entity_poly.pdbx_seq_one_letter_code
_entity_poly.pdbx_strand_id
1 'polypeptide(L)'
;MRLVAAISAIVAFSLASTAHAAFASVVNQCDTSVWITSTDSKTGPTTQIASTGIWSEALHFDPKTGIAITITTTKDGLWTAASTITYSYTINQASNLVYYDLDMKYGLNAAWTKGQLLVTTPYANCSSISWLHGVPPLDDRTQACQITDILLTLCAPE
;
A
#
# COMPACT_ATOMS: atom_id res chain seq x y z
N MET A 1 -25.56 -63.30 24.29
CA MET A 1 -25.84 -61.86 24.53
C MET A 1 -24.76 -61.08 23.80
N ARG A 2 -25.06 -60.51 22.63
CA ARG A 2 -24.08 -59.76 21.80
C ARG A 2 -24.20 -58.27 22.14
N LEU A 3 -23.16 -57.65 22.68
CA LEU A 3 -23.07 -56.20 22.82
C LEU A 3 -22.65 -55.60 21.48
N VAL A 4 -23.51 -54.75 20.92
CA VAL A 4 -23.17 -53.89 19.77
C VAL A 4 -22.68 -52.56 20.34
N ALA A 5 -21.39 -52.27 20.17
CA ALA A 5 -20.81 -50.98 20.55
C ALA A 5 -21.14 -49.95 19.46
N ALA A 6 -21.92 -48.92 19.79
CA ALA A 6 -22.18 -47.79 18.92
C ALA A 6 -21.01 -46.80 19.00
N ILE A 7 -20.22 -46.72 17.93
CA ILE A 7 -19.13 -45.74 17.80
C ILE A 7 -19.75 -44.42 17.32
N SER A 8 -19.84 -43.42 18.20
CA SER A 8 -20.22 -42.05 17.82
C SER A 8 -19.02 -41.36 17.19
N ALA A 9 -19.10 -41.08 15.89
CA ALA A 9 -18.10 -40.28 15.18
C ALA A 9 -18.33 -38.79 15.46
N ILE A 10 -17.44 -38.17 16.22
CA ILE A 10 -17.41 -36.71 16.42
C ILE A 10 -16.74 -36.10 15.18
N VAL A 11 -17.52 -35.46 14.32
CA VAL A 11 -16.99 -34.67 13.18
C VAL A 11 -16.54 -33.32 13.72
N ALA A 12 -15.23 -33.15 13.89
CA ALA A 12 -14.64 -31.86 14.23
C ALA A 12 -14.63 -30.97 12.97
N PHE A 13 -15.50 -29.96 12.93
CA PHE A 13 -15.40 -28.88 11.95
C PHE A 13 -14.24 -27.97 12.36
N SER A 14 -13.09 -28.10 11.70
CA SER A 14 -12.02 -27.11 11.79
C SER A 14 -12.47 -25.84 11.08
N LEU A 15 -12.73 -24.77 11.85
CA LEU A 15 -12.83 -23.42 11.31
C LEU A 15 -11.42 -23.02 10.83
N ALA A 16 -11.16 -23.19 9.55
CA ALA A 16 -9.98 -22.61 8.93
C ALA A 16 -10.13 -21.08 9.00
N SER A 17 -9.34 -20.42 9.85
CA SER A 17 -9.25 -18.96 9.86
C SER A 17 -8.65 -18.52 8.53
N THR A 18 -9.47 -17.96 7.65
CA THR A 18 -8.99 -17.25 6.47
C THR A 18 -8.33 -15.96 6.95
N ALA A 19 -7.00 -16.00 7.12
CA ALA A 19 -6.23 -14.77 7.29
C ALA A 19 -6.52 -13.89 6.07
N HIS A 20 -7.26 -12.80 6.28
CA HIS A 20 -7.46 -11.81 5.23
C HIS A 20 -6.11 -11.15 4.98
N ALA A 21 -5.60 -11.27 3.74
CA ALA A 21 -4.42 -10.53 3.34
C ALA A 21 -4.74 -9.03 3.39
N ALA A 22 -3.85 -8.27 4.03
CA ALA A 22 -3.89 -6.81 3.96
C ALA A 22 -3.26 -6.32 2.64
N PHE A 23 -3.63 -5.13 2.18
CA PHE A 23 -3.21 -4.59 0.90
C PHE A 23 -2.53 -3.22 1.01
N ALA A 24 -1.53 -2.99 0.15
CA ALA A 24 -1.10 -1.64 -0.20
C ALA A 24 -1.88 -1.21 -1.44
N SER A 25 -2.54 -0.05 -1.37
CA SER A 25 -3.37 0.47 -2.45
C SER A 25 -3.02 1.91 -2.82
N VAL A 26 -3.22 2.24 -4.10
CA VAL A 26 -3.14 3.60 -4.63
C VAL A 26 -4.46 3.93 -5.32
N VAL A 27 -5.15 4.96 -4.86
CA VAL A 27 -6.34 5.53 -5.53
C VAL A 27 -5.93 6.81 -6.22
N ASN A 28 -6.22 6.90 -7.53
CA ASN A 28 -5.93 8.10 -8.31
C ASN A 28 -7.16 9.00 -8.37
N GLN A 29 -7.22 10.08 -7.58
CA GLN A 29 -8.27 11.10 -7.71
C GLN A 29 -7.81 12.31 -8.55
N CYS A 30 -6.62 12.25 -9.13
CA CYS A 30 -6.16 13.29 -10.05
C CYS A 30 -6.93 13.24 -11.38
N ASP A 31 -6.88 14.32 -12.15
CA ASP A 31 -7.54 14.45 -13.46
C ASP A 31 -6.77 13.76 -14.61
N THR A 32 -5.58 13.24 -14.33
CA THR A 32 -4.70 12.55 -15.28
C THR A 32 -4.46 11.10 -14.87
N SER A 33 -4.18 10.25 -15.86
CA SER A 33 -3.71 8.88 -15.61
C SER A 33 -2.30 8.89 -15.02
N VAL A 34 -2.02 7.91 -14.16
CA VAL A 34 -0.69 7.70 -13.58
C VAL A 34 -0.18 6.29 -13.89
N TRP A 35 1.13 6.12 -13.77
CA TRP A 35 1.84 4.87 -13.98
C TRP A 35 2.48 4.42 -12.68
N ILE A 36 2.24 3.17 -12.30
CA ILE A 36 2.65 2.58 -11.04
C ILE A 36 3.59 1.41 -11.30
N THR A 37 4.70 1.38 -10.58
CA THR A 37 5.64 0.24 -10.56
C THR A 37 5.97 -0.10 -9.11
N SER A 38 5.57 -1.29 -8.67
CA SER A 38 6.03 -1.86 -7.40
C SER A 38 7.41 -2.48 -7.59
N THR A 39 8.33 -2.15 -6.68
CA THR A 39 9.71 -2.66 -6.70
C THR A 39 10.09 -3.15 -5.32
N ASP A 40 10.48 -4.42 -5.24
CA ASP A 40 11.17 -5.02 -4.10
C ASP A 40 12.62 -5.33 -4.51
N SER A 41 13.18 -6.49 -4.14
CA SER A 41 14.45 -6.96 -4.70
C SER A 41 14.39 -7.22 -6.22
N LYS A 42 13.22 -7.12 -6.84
CA LYS A 42 12.93 -7.16 -8.27
C LYS A 42 11.96 -6.04 -8.65
N THR A 43 12.15 -5.47 -9.82
CA THR A 43 11.18 -4.52 -10.38
C THR A 43 10.00 -5.26 -10.99
N GLY A 44 8.79 -4.93 -10.54
CA GLY A 44 7.54 -5.43 -11.10
C GLY A 44 7.15 -4.75 -12.42
N PRO A 45 6.00 -5.13 -13.00
CA PRO A 45 5.50 -4.49 -14.21
C PRO A 45 5.06 -3.04 -13.92
N THR A 46 5.14 -2.19 -14.94
CA THR A 46 4.54 -0.84 -14.90
C THR A 46 3.10 -0.90 -15.38
N THR A 47 2.16 -0.51 -14.51
CA THR A 47 0.71 -0.51 -14.78
C THR A 47 0.18 0.91 -14.84
N GLN A 48 -0.65 1.21 -15.85
CA GLN A 48 -1.39 2.48 -15.89
C GLN A 48 -2.67 2.36 -15.09
N ILE A 49 -3.00 3.38 -14.31
CA ILE A 49 -4.36 3.58 -13.80
C ILE A 49 -4.91 4.92 -14.28
N ALA A 50 -6.16 4.91 -14.72
CA ALA A 50 -6.87 6.12 -15.14
C ALA A 50 -7.23 6.99 -13.92
N SER A 51 -7.78 8.18 -14.18
CA SER A 51 -8.48 8.96 -13.15
C SER A 51 -9.59 8.11 -12.52
N THR A 52 -9.76 8.24 -11.20
CA THR A 52 -10.61 7.40 -10.32
C THR A 52 -10.23 5.92 -10.24
N GLY A 53 -9.13 5.53 -10.90
CA GLY A 53 -8.62 4.17 -10.91
C GLY A 53 -7.99 3.78 -9.58
N ILE A 54 -7.89 2.47 -9.36
CA ILE A 54 -7.28 1.87 -8.17
C ILE A 54 -6.24 0.85 -8.63
N TRP A 55 -5.08 0.89 -7.99
CA TRP A 55 -4.07 -0.16 -8.06
C TRP A 55 -3.86 -0.74 -6.65
N SER A 56 -3.59 -2.03 -6.55
CA SER A 56 -3.35 -2.68 -5.26
C SER A 56 -2.47 -3.91 -5.39
N GLU A 57 -1.70 -4.20 -4.35
CA GLU A 57 -1.02 -5.47 -4.15
C GLU A 57 -1.21 -5.96 -2.70
N ALA A 58 -1.13 -7.27 -2.49
CA ALA A 58 -1.10 -7.81 -1.13
C ALA A 58 0.20 -7.39 -0.44
N LEU A 59 0.09 -6.98 0.82
CA LEU A 59 1.25 -6.68 1.65
C LEU A 59 2.14 -7.92 1.75
N HIS A 60 3.40 -7.75 1.38
CA HIS A 60 4.42 -8.79 1.47
C HIS A 60 5.70 -8.23 2.10
N PHE A 61 6.64 -9.12 2.44
CA PHE A 61 7.90 -8.73 3.07
C PHE A 61 9.07 -9.12 2.17
N ASP A 62 9.84 -8.13 1.75
CA ASP A 62 11.15 -8.33 1.14
C ASP A 62 12.25 -8.00 2.17
N PRO A 63 13.04 -9.00 2.61
CA PRO A 63 14.02 -8.81 3.67
C PRO A 63 15.26 -8.00 3.26
N LYS A 64 15.43 -7.68 1.97
CA LYS A 64 16.61 -6.97 1.46
C LYS A 64 16.35 -5.48 1.26
N THR A 65 15.14 -5.13 0.82
CA THR A 65 14.84 -3.82 0.26
C THR A 65 13.57 -3.19 0.82
N GLY A 66 12.67 -3.96 1.42
CA GLY A 66 11.29 -3.50 1.59
C GLY A 66 10.60 -3.36 0.23
N ILE A 67 9.52 -2.59 0.19
CA ILE A 67 8.74 -2.38 -1.03
C ILE A 67 8.63 -0.89 -1.31
N ALA A 68 8.88 -0.50 -2.55
CA ALA A 68 8.73 0.86 -3.06
C ALA A 68 7.73 0.86 -4.23
N ILE A 69 6.55 1.44 -4.01
CA ILE A 69 5.54 1.64 -5.04
C ILE A 69 5.79 3.02 -5.65
N THR A 70 6.39 3.06 -6.84
CA THR A 70 6.70 4.33 -7.53
C THR A 70 5.56 4.73 -8.44
N ILE A 71 5.11 5.98 -8.31
CA ILE A 71 4.04 6.59 -9.09
C ILE A 71 4.60 7.74 -9.92
N THR A 72 4.26 7.76 -11.20
CA THR A 72 4.71 8.77 -12.17
C THR A 72 3.58 9.19 -13.11
N THR A 73 3.71 10.35 -13.75
CA THR A 73 2.74 10.84 -14.76
C THR A 73 3.08 10.41 -16.19
N THR A 74 4.19 9.69 -16.39
CA THR A 74 4.65 9.22 -17.70
C THR A 74 5.06 7.75 -17.60
N LYS A 75 4.83 6.97 -18.66
CA LYS A 75 5.03 5.52 -18.64
C LYS A 75 6.43 5.09 -18.19
N ASP A 76 7.45 5.75 -18.73
CA ASP A 76 8.85 5.42 -18.44
C ASP A 76 9.44 6.36 -17.37
N GLY A 77 8.58 7.01 -16.56
CA GLY A 77 8.99 8.03 -15.59
C GLY A 77 10.02 7.53 -14.58
N LEU A 78 9.91 6.27 -14.19
CA LEU A 78 10.88 5.59 -13.30
C LEU A 78 12.31 5.60 -13.86
N TRP A 79 12.48 5.59 -15.18
CA TRP A 79 13.77 5.44 -15.87
C TRP A 79 14.28 6.73 -16.51
N THR A 80 13.44 7.76 -16.57
CA THR A 80 13.69 9.00 -17.32
C THR A 80 13.89 10.22 -16.42
N ALA A 81 14.13 9.99 -15.12
CA ALA A 81 14.27 11.05 -14.11
C ALA A 81 13.07 12.01 -14.06
N ALA A 82 11.87 11.50 -14.37
CA ALA A 82 10.64 12.25 -14.17
C ALA A 82 10.34 12.43 -12.68
N SER A 83 9.56 13.44 -12.32
CA SER A 83 9.01 13.59 -10.97
C SER A 83 8.31 12.29 -10.54
N THR A 84 8.71 11.76 -9.38
CA THR A 84 8.15 10.52 -8.83
C THR A 84 7.65 10.74 -7.42
N ILE A 85 6.49 10.17 -7.11
CA ILE A 85 6.08 9.87 -5.74
C ILE A 85 6.45 8.42 -5.45
N THR A 86 7.08 8.15 -4.32
CA THR A 86 7.34 6.78 -3.86
C THR A 86 6.52 6.54 -2.61
N TYR A 87 5.69 5.52 -2.65
CA TYR A 87 4.90 5.04 -1.52
C TYR A 87 5.51 3.73 -1.04
N SER A 88 6.20 3.80 0.08
CA SER A 88 7.08 2.74 0.55
C SER A 88 6.44 2.00 1.73
N TYR A 89 6.70 0.69 1.85
CA TYR A 89 6.35 -0.04 3.05
C TYR A 89 7.29 -1.21 3.36
N THR A 90 7.28 -1.64 4.62
CA THR A 90 7.88 -2.90 5.08
C THR A 90 7.09 -3.47 6.25
N ILE A 91 7.24 -4.77 6.50
CA ILE A 91 6.47 -5.49 7.53
C ILE A 91 7.43 -6.09 8.55
N ASN A 92 7.13 -5.87 9.82
CA ASN A 92 7.72 -6.61 10.92
C ASN A 92 6.71 -7.61 11.47
N GLN A 93 6.81 -8.86 11.02
CA GLN A 93 5.91 -9.93 11.44
C GLN A 93 6.01 -10.23 12.95
N ALA A 94 7.20 -10.10 13.54
CA ALA A 94 7.40 -10.38 14.97
C ALA A 94 6.66 -9.39 15.87
N SER A 95 6.56 -8.12 15.45
CA SER A 95 5.80 -7.08 16.16
C SER A 95 4.39 -6.87 15.61
N ASN A 96 3.99 -7.60 14.57
CA ASN A 96 2.73 -7.42 13.83
C ASN A 96 2.52 -5.98 13.35
N LEU A 97 3.57 -5.35 12.82
CA LEU A 97 3.53 -3.97 12.34
C LEU A 97 3.80 -3.87 10.84
N VAL A 98 3.11 -2.96 10.17
CA VAL A 98 3.48 -2.40 8.87
C VAL A 98 4.02 -0.99 9.10
N TYR A 99 5.16 -0.70 8.50
CA TYR A 99 5.75 0.64 8.42
C TYR A 99 5.54 1.17 7.02
N TYR A 100 5.15 2.44 6.89
CA TYR A 100 4.88 3.05 5.60
C TYR A 100 5.36 4.49 5.54
N ASP A 101 5.70 4.94 4.33
CA ASP A 101 6.28 6.25 4.10
C ASP A 101 5.89 6.84 2.74
N LEU A 102 6.12 8.14 2.59
CA LEU A 102 6.06 8.84 1.31
C LEU A 102 7.39 9.55 1.04
N ASP A 103 7.85 9.42 -0.20
CA ASP A 103 9.04 10.11 -0.69
C ASP A 103 8.76 10.77 -2.04
N MET A 104 9.54 11.81 -2.39
CA MET A 104 9.53 12.42 -3.71
C MET A 104 10.93 12.51 -4.28
N LYS A 105 11.08 12.16 -5.56
CA LYS A 105 12.31 12.42 -6.32
C LYS A 105 12.02 13.29 -7.53
N TYR A 106 13.04 14.03 -7.94
CA TYR A 106 13.02 14.89 -9.13
C TYR A 106 11.95 16.00 -9.10
N GLY A 107 11.57 16.44 -7.89
CA GLY A 107 10.76 17.65 -7.65
C GLY A 107 9.26 17.47 -7.87
N LEU A 108 8.51 18.55 -7.57
CA LEU A 108 7.06 18.57 -7.61
C LEU A 108 6.54 18.73 -9.04
N ASN A 109 5.68 17.82 -9.49
CA ASN A 109 4.90 17.95 -10.73
C ASN A 109 3.56 18.65 -10.45
N ALA A 110 3.09 19.47 -11.40
CA ALA A 110 1.80 20.16 -11.31
C ALA A 110 0.60 19.21 -11.14
N ALA A 111 0.69 17.95 -11.61
CA ALA A 111 -0.35 16.95 -11.40
C ALA A 111 -0.55 16.60 -9.91
N TRP A 112 0.49 16.71 -9.08
CA TRP A 112 0.42 16.36 -7.66
C TRP A 112 -0.15 17.49 -6.79
N THR A 113 -0.29 18.70 -7.34
CA THR A 113 -0.69 19.89 -6.57
C THR A 113 -2.21 20.13 -6.54
N LYS A 114 -3.00 19.19 -7.05
CA LYS A 114 -4.46 19.30 -7.18
C LYS A 114 -5.21 18.68 -6.00
N GLY A 115 -4.72 18.93 -4.79
CA GLY A 115 -5.19 18.35 -3.53
C GLY A 115 -4.00 17.85 -2.71
N GLN A 116 -4.25 16.95 -1.76
CA GLN A 116 -3.19 16.36 -0.95
C GLN A 116 -2.80 14.94 -1.44
N LEU A 117 -1.56 14.54 -1.16
CA LEU A 117 -1.20 13.12 -1.14
C LEU A 117 -1.42 12.62 0.28
N LEU A 118 -2.32 11.65 0.42
CA LEU A 118 -2.81 11.22 1.73
C LEU A 118 -2.68 9.71 1.89
N VAL A 119 -1.83 9.27 2.81
CA VAL A 119 -1.76 7.88 3.26
C VAL A 119 -2.64 7.69 4.49
N THR A 120 -3.59 6.77 4.41
CA THR A 120 -4.48 6.39 5.53
C THR A 120 -4.50 4.88 5.73
N THR A 121 -5.08 4.49 6.87
CA THR A 121 -5.43 3.10 7.17
C THR A 121 -6.90 3.08 7.62
N PRO A 122 -7.57 1.92 7.70
CA PRO A 122 -8.96 1.85 8.19
C PRO A 122 -9.08 2.09 9.70
N TYR A 123 -7.96 2.27 10.43
CA TYR A 123 -7.93 2.37 11.88
C TYR A 123 -7.51 3.77 12.33
N ALA A 124 -8.41 4.44 13.08
CA ALA A 124 -8.20 5.81 13.54
C ALA A 124 -7.02 5.99 14.53
N ASN A 125 -6.54 4.91 15.14
CA ASN A 125 -5.37 4.96 16.04
C ASN A 125 -4.03 4.93 15.29
N CYS A 126 -4.04 4.75 13.97
CA CYS A 126 -2.84 4.78 13.14
C CYS A 126 -2.68 6.17 12.50
N SER A 127 -1.47 6.72 12.59
CA SER A 127 -1.15 8.04 12.05
C SER A 127 -1.27 8.06 10.53
N SER A 128 -1.87 9.10 9.96
CA SER A 128 -1.81 9.34 8.51
C SER A 128 -0.52 10.05 8.11
N ILE A 129 -0.19 10.00 6.82
CA ILE A 129 0.78 10.91 6.18
C ILE A 129 -0.03 11.82 5.26
N SER A 130 0.14 13.13 5.37
CA SER A 130 -0.54 14.12 4.54
C SER A 130 0.45 15.13 3.99
N TRP A 131 0.53 15.22 2.67
CA TRP A 131 1.31 16.22 1.94
C TRP A 131 0.35 17.16 1.23
N LEU A 132 0.06 18.30 1.86
CA LEU A 132 -0.83 19.33 1.31
C LEU A 132 -0.27 19.87 0.00
N HIS A 133 -1.13 20.00 -1.01
CA HIS A 133 -0.71 20.38 -2.37
C HIS A 133 0.43 19.52 -2.95
N GLY A 134 0.55 18.27 -2.49
CA GLY A 134 1.62 17.34 -2.87
C GLY A 134 3.01 17.72 -2.35
N VAL A 135 3.11 18.69 -1.43
CA VAL A 135 4.38 19.18 -0.88
C VAL A 135 4.74 18.38 0.37
N PRO A 136 5.93 17.76 0.45
CA PRO A 136 6.38 17.10 1.66
C PRO A 136 6.51 18.10 2.81
N PRO A 137 6.08 17.76 4.04
CA PRO A 137 6.30 18.59 5.21
C PRO A 137 7.80 18.67 5.54
N LEU A 138 8.17 19.60 6.42
CA LEU A 138 9.57 19.81 6.83
C LEU A 138 10.12 18.65 7.65
N ASP A 139 9.26 17.87 8.27
CA ASP A 139 9.59 16.69 9.04
C ASP A 139 9.23 15.42 8.29
N ASP A 140 10.25 14.61 8.02
CA ASP A 140 10.09 13.29 7.47
C ASP A 140 9.56 12.34 8.55
N ARG A 141 8.53 11.55 8.23
CA ARG A 141 7.91 10.65 9.20
C ARG A 141 7.35 9.39 8.57
N THR A 142 8.19 8.36 8.50
CA THR A 142 7.74 6.98 8.46
C THR A 142 6.73 6.74 9.59
N GLN A 143 5.56 6.20 9.25
CA GLN A 143 4.52 5.83 10.22
C GLN A 143 4.48 4.32 10.40
N ALA A 144 3.81 3.87 11.46
CA ALA A 144 3.60 2.47 11.75
C ALA A 144 2.16 2.22 12.21
N CYS A 145 1.64 1.06 11.84
CA CYS A 145 0.32 0.58 12.24
C CYS A 145 0.38 -0.95 12.44
N GLN A 146 -0.60 -1.54 13.13
CA GLN A 146 -0.79 -2.99 13.01
C GLN A 146 -0.94 -3.39 11.54
N ILE A 147 -0.53 -4.59 11.14
CA ILE A 147 -0.69 -5.05 9.75
C ILE A 147 -2.16 -4.91 9.33
N THR A 148 -2.40 -4.02 8.37
CA THR A 148 -3.71 -3.61 7.87
C THR A 148 -3.56 -3.00 6.48
N ASP A 149 -4.68 -2.70 5.83
CA ASP A 149 -4.68 -2.00 4.57
C ASP A 149 -4.08 -0.60 4.73
N ILE A 150 -3.16 -0.27 3.85
CA ILE A 150 -2.53 1.05 3.77
C ILE A 150 -2.88 1.64 2.39
N LEU A 151 -3.51 2.81 2.39
CA LEU A 151 -4.05 3.44 1.19
C LEU A 151 -3.41 4.80 0.95
N LEU A 152 -2.71 4.95 -0.18
CA LEU A 152 -2.37 6.26 -0.73
C LEU A 152 -3.50 6.76 -1.63
N THR A 153 -4.07 7.92 -1.30
CA THR A 153 -4.97 8.67 -2.19
C THR A 153 -4.21 9.83 -2.81
N LEU A 154 -4.12 9.83 -4.14
CA LEU A 154 -3.52 10.91 -4.91
C LEU A 154 -4.57 12.00 -5.17
N CYS A 155 -4.19 13.28 -5.00
CA CYS A 155 -5.09 14.42 -5.18
C CYS A 155 -6.37 14.33 -4.34
N ALA A 156 -6.26 13.87 -3.10
CA ALA A 156 -7.40 13.81 -2.19
C ALA A 156 -7.91 15.23 -1.84
N PRO A 157 -9.21 15.40 -1.53
CA PRO A 157 -9.74 16.63 -0.96
C PRO A 157 -8.99 17.01 0.32
N GLU A 158 -8.85 18.32 0.55
CA GLU A 158 -8.21 18.90 1.73
C GLU A 158 -9.21 19.17 2.86
#